data_AF-A0A3D2QJU3-F1
#
_entry.id   AF-A0A3D2QJU3-F1
#
_cell.length_a   1.000
_cell.length_b   1.000
_cell.length_c   1.000
_cell.angle_alpha   90.00
_cell.angle_beta   90.00
_cell.angle_gamma   90.00
#
_symmetry.space_group_name_H-M   'P 1'
#
loop_
_entity.id
_entity.type
_entity.pdbx_description
1 polymer ?
#
loop_
_entity_poly.entity_id
_entity_poly.type
_entity_poly.pdbx_seq_one_letter_code
_entity_poly.pdbx_strand_id
1 'polypeptide(L)'
;QELELFRIPSSVSFSAMVCRSCEPFEPMQAHQTVLAHILTTNHLWEQVRGVGGAYGVSAHIDMLERLCVFSSYRDPRIDGTLNDFRSVLGRIAEDGVDQELVDLAIISIISRELKPYYPKDASMIAFRRALFGITDVFRSDRRAWILGTTVDDVRNAAKALLLSMDTYASSVVIAGQELLEREASTSERMRLESVRLPM
;
A
#
# COMPACT_ATOMS: atom_id res chain seq x y z
N GLN A 1 2.14 -2.02 -17.47
CA GLN A 1 2.80 -1.58 -16.23
C GLN A 1 3.98 -0.72 -16.63
N GLU A 2 3.99 0.52 -16.18
CA GLU A 2 5.11 1.45 -16.36
C GLU A 2 6.08 1.23 -15.19
N LEU A 3 7.37 1.05 -15.47
CA LEU A 3 8.41 0.89 -14.46
C LEU A 3 9.53 1.88 -14.74
N GLU A 4 9.88 2.68 -13.75
CA GLU A 4 11.02 3.60 -13.82
C GLU A 4 12.10 3.23 -12.81
N LEU A 5 13.35 3.33 -13.24
CA LEU A 5 14.52 3.00 -12.42
C LEU A 5 15.36 4.24 -12.18
N PHE A 6 15.64 4.52 -10.91
CA PHE A 6 16.53 5.59 -10.48
C PHE A 6 17.71 5.00 -9.72
N ARG A 7 18.92 5.47 -10.05
CA ARG A 7 20.16 4.98 -9.42
C ARG A 7 20.73 5.99 -8.42
N ILE A 8 21.15 5.45 -7.28
CA ILE A 8 21.87 6.15 -6.20
C ILE A 8 23.00 5.25 -5.67
N PRO A 9 24.03 5.79 -4.99
CA PRO A 9 24.98 4.98 -4.23
C PRO A 9 24.30 4.34 -3.00
N SER A 10 23.84 3.10 -3.15
CA SER A 10 23.16 2.32 -2.10
C SER A 10 23.41 0.83 -2.31
N SER A 11 23.43 0.05 -1.23
CA SER A 11 23.44 -1.43 -1.29
C SER A 11 22.03 -2.04 -1.27
N VAL A 12 20.99 -1.21 -1.08
CA VAL A 12 19.58 -1.61 -0.97
C VAL A 12 18.69 -0.81 -1.92
N SER A 13 17.50 -1.31 -2.18
CA SER A 13 16.47 -0.65 -2.97
C SER A 13 15.36 -0.04 -2.12
N PHE A 14 14.61 0.85 -2.76
CA PHE A 14 13.35 1.41 -2.31
C PHE A 14 12.38 1.29 -3.48
N SER A 15 11.41 0.40 -3.37
CA SER A 15 10.46 0.14 -4.45
C SER A 15 9.10 0.68 -4.06
N ALA A 16 8.40 1.28 -5.02
CA ALA A 16 7.01 1.68 -4.88
C ALA A 16 6.21 1.20 -6.08
N MET A 17 4.99 0.75 -5.85
CA MET A 17 4.00 0.45 -6.87
C MET A 17 2.71 1.13 -6.48
N VAL A 18 2.05 1.78 -7.45
CA VAL A 18 0.77 2.44 -7.25
C VAL A 18 -0.23 1.94 -8.26
N CYS A 19 -1.48 1.76 -7.83
CA CYS A 19 -2.64 1.61 -8.70
C CYS A 19 -3.79 2.49 -8.19
N ARG A 20 -4.89 2.56 -8.94
CA ARG A 20 -6.06 3.35 -8.51
C ARG A 20 -6.82 2.60 -7.40
N SER A 21 -7.12 3.27 -6.31
CA SER A 21 -8.11 2.80 -5.34
C SER A 21 -9.52 3.15 -5.80
N CYS A 22 -10.53 2.62 -5.10
CA CYS A 22 -11.92 2.93 -5.37
C CYS A 22 -12.23 4.41 -5.11
N GLU A 23 -13.39 4.85 -5.63
CA GLU A 23 -13.87 6.22 -5.49
C GLU A 23 -13.84 6.68 -4.03
N PRO A 24 -13.48 7.95 -3.80
CA PRO A 24 -13.50 8.51 -2.46
C PRO A 24 -14.95 8.57 -1.98
N PHE A 25 -15.12 8.60 -0.65
CA PHE A 25 -16.43 8.72 -0.03
C PHE A 25 -17.38 7.52 -0.27
N GLU A 26 -16.86 6.37 -0.70
CA GLU A 26 -17.63 5.13 -0.91
C GLU A 26 -17.20 4.01 0.07
N PRO A 27 -18.11 3.09 0.45
CA PRO A 27 -17.80 1.99 1.37
C PRO A 27 -16.66 1.09 0.90
N MET A 28 -16.60 0.77 -0.39
CA MET A 28 -15.54 -0.10 -0.94
C MET A 28 -14.13 0.43 -0.66
N GLN A 29 -13.95 1.75 -0.65
CA GLN A 29 -12.66 2.37 -0.35
C GLN A 29 -12.31 2.26 1.16
N ALA A 30 -13.31 2.21 2.04
CA ALA A 30 -13.11 1.88 3.45
C ALA A 30 -12.60 0.44 3.61
N HIS A 31 -13.21 -0.52 2.90
CA HIS A 31 -12.77 -1.92 2.93
C HIS A 31 -11.36 -2.09 2.36
N GLN A 32 -10.99 -1.35 1.31
CA GLN A 32 -9.61 -1.27 0.82
C GLN A 32 -8.63 -0.73 1.86
N THR A 33 -9.07 0.16 2.75
CA THR A 33 -8.23 0.67 3.85
C THR A 33 -7.97 -0.41 4.90
N VAL A 34 -8.98 -1.24 5.21
CA VAL A 34 -8.82 -2.41 6.09
C VAL A 34 -7.87 -3.43 5.46
N LEU A 35 -8.09 -3.77 4.19
CA LEU A 35 -7.20 -4.65 3.43
C LEU A 35 -5.74 -4.15 3.42
N ALA A 36 -5.51 -2.86 3.14
CA ALA A 36 -4.17 -2.28 3.12
C ALA A 36 -3.47 -2.40 4.48
N HIS A 37 -4.22 -2.31 5.58
CA HIS A 37 -3.69 -2.55 6.91
C HIS A 37 -3.27 -4.01 7.09
N ILE A 38 -4.15 -4.97 6.75
CA ILE A 38 -3.86 -6.41 6.82
C ILE A 38 -2.63 -6.78 5.97
N LEU A 39 -2.52 -6.21 4.77
CA LEU A 39 -1.35 -6.39 3.91
C LEU A 39 -0.06 -5.93 4.62
N THR A 40 -0.09 -4.74 5.22
CA THR A 40 1.06 -4.14 5.90
C THR A 40 1.51 -4.89 7.14
N THR A 41 0.57 -5.39 7.95
CA THR A 41 0.88 -5.99 9.26
C THR A 41 1.09 -7.50 9.19
N ASN A 42 0.64 -8.15 8.12
CA ASN A 42 0.67 -9.61 8.00
C ASN A 42 1.31 -10.03 6.68
N HIS A 43 0.53 -10.17 5.62
CA HIS A 43 0.95 -10.92 4.44
C HIS A 43 2.18 -10.33 3.74
N LEU A 44 2.25 -9.00 3.53
CA LEU A 44 3.45 -8.39 2.94
C LEU A 44 4.60 -8.38 3.95
N TRP A 45 4.32 -8.19 5.23
CA TRP A 45 5.34 -8.21 6.27
C TRP A 45 6.07 -9.57 6.30
N GLU A 46 5.32 -10.67 6.24
CA GLU A 46 5.88 -12.01 6.19
C GLU A 46 6.68 -12.25 4.91
N GLN A 47 6.11 -11.93 3.74
CA GLN A 47 6.74 -12.26 2.46
C GLN A 47 7.92 -11.33 2.10
N VAL A 48 7.73 -10.01 2.21
CA VAL A 48 8.72 -9.03 1.76
C VAL A 48 9.79 -8.79 2.82
N ARG A 49 9.41 -8.73 4.10
CA ARG A 49 10.36 -8.53 5.20
C ARG A 49 10.85 -9.85 5.80
N GLY A 50 9.95 -10.77 6.14
CA GLY A 50 10.30 -12.04 6.78
C GLY A 50 11.14 -12.94 5.88
N VAL A 51 10.60 -13.30 4.71
CA VAL A 51 11.27 -14.14 3.72
C VAL A 51 12.23 -13.32 2.85
N GLY A 52 11.80 -12.14 2.41
CA GLY A 52 12.53 -11.32 1.46
C GLY A 52 13.68 -10.49 2.02
N GLY A 53 13.76 -10.32 3.34
CA GLY A 53 14.86 -9.60 4.01
C GLY A 53 14.79 -8.08 3.94
N ALA A 54 13.70 -7.49 3.44
CA ALA A 54 13.52 -6.04 3.46
C ALA A 54 13.37 -5.50 4.89
N TYR A 55 13.87 -4.30 5.16
CA TYR A 55 13.67 -3.69 6.49
C TYR A 55 12.21 -3.34 6.74
N GLY A 56 11.49 -2.88 5.72
CA GLY A 56 10.09 -2.47 5.85
C GLY A 56 9.31 -2.69 4.58
N VAL A 57 8.00 -2.84 4.76
CA VAL A 57 7.02 -2.93 3.69
C VAL A 57 5.72 -2.30 4.16
N SER A 58 4.99 -1.67 3.25
CA SER A 58 3.70 -1.08 3.56
C SER A 58 2.77 -1.09 2.36
N ALA A 59 1.48 -1.09 2.65
CA ALA A 59 0.41 -0.78 1.72
C ALA A 59 -0.53 0.23 2.39
N HIS A 60 -0.95 1.26 1.68
CA HIS A 60 -1.94 2.21 2.19
C HIS A 60 -2.83 2.75 1.08
N ILE A 61 -4.00 3.24 1.48
CA ILE A 61 -4.94 3.92 0.61
C ILE A 61 -4.82 5.42 0.87
N ASP A 62 -4.48 6.19 -0.18
CA ASP A 62 -4.78 7.60 -0.21
C ASP A 62 -6.23 7.78 -0.66
N MET A 63 -7.08 8.23 0.27
CA MET A 63 -8.49 8.39 0.03
C MET A 63 -8.77 9.47 -1.02
N LEU A 64 -8.12 10.64 -0.92
CA LEU A 64 -8.47 11.80 -1.73
C LEU A 64 -7.88 11.68 -3.13
N GLU A 65 -6.65 11.20 -3.23
CA GLU A 65 -5.95 11.01 -4.51
C GLU A 65 -6.38 9.73 -5.24
N ARG A 66 -7.19 8.88 -4.59
CA ARG A 66 -7.66 7.60 -5.12
C ARG A 66 -6.52 6.66 -5.50
N LEU A 67 -5.51 6.57 -4.62
CA LEU A 67 -4.34 5.73 -4.84
C LEU A 67 -4.29 4.60 -3.82
N CYS A 68 -3.89 3.41 -4.29
CA CYS A 68 -3.37 2.34 -3.44
C CYS A 68 -1.87 2.26 -3.69
N VAL A 69 -1.09 2.48 -2.64
CA VAL A 69 0.37 2.56 -2.72
C VAL A 69 0.98 1.42 -1.93
N PHE A 70 1.78 0.62 -2.61
CA PHE A 70 2.64 -0.41 -2.05
C PHE A 70 4.07 0.11 -2.04
N SER A 71 4.82 -0.14 -0.96
CA SER A 71 6.22 0.25 -0.90
C SER A 71 7.07 -0.71 -0.07
N SER A 72 8.34 -0.85 -0.46
CA SER A 72 9.37 -1.50 0.35
C SER A 72 10.49 -0.53 0.69
N TYR A 73 11.13 -0.77 1.83
CA TYR A 73 12.12 0.13 2.40
C TYR A 73 13.38 -0.65 2.79
N ARG A 74 14.54 -0.21 2.26
CA ARG A 74 15.84 -0.87 2.41
C ARG A 74 15.75 -2.36 2.09
N ASP A 75 15.32 -2.63 0.87
CA ASP A 75 15.02 -3.95 0.38
C ASP A 75 16.21 -4.52 -0.43
N PRO A 76 16.70 -5.73 -0.13
CA PRO A 76 17.77 -6.34 -0.91
C PRO A 76 17.27 -6.91 -2.26
N ARG A 77 15.96 -6.96 -2.52
CA ARG A 77 15.35 -7.44 -3.76
C ARG A 77 14.63 -6.30 -4.48
N ILE A 78 14.35 -6.47 -5.77
CA ILE A 78 13.50 -5.54 -6.52
C ILE A 78 12.36 -6.31 -7.19
N ASP A 79 12.69 -7.17 -8.15
CA ASP A 79 11.69 -7.85 -8.96
C ASP A 79 10.82 -8.77 -8.10
N GLY A 80 11.47 -9.54 -7.22
CA GLY A 80 10.79 -10.42 -6.26
C GLY A 80 9.75 -9.66 -5.43
N THR A 81 10.10 -8.48 -4.92
CA THR A 81 9.19 -7.67 -4.10
C THR A 81 8.02 -7.10 -4.91
N LEU A 82 8.26 -6.62 -6.14
CA LEU A 82 7.18 -6.17 -7.01
C LEU A 82 6.22 -7.31 -7.37
N ASN A 83 6.71 -8.55 -7.49
CA ASN A 83 5.86 -9.74 -7.66
C ASN A 83 5.13 -10.12 -6.38
N ASP A 84 5.76 -9.98 -5.22
CA ASP A 84 5.16 -10.24 -3.92
C ASP A 84 3.95 -9.32 -3.68
N PHE A 85 4.02 -8.04 -4.06
CA PHE A 85 2.88 -7.10 -3.99
C PHE A 85 1.65 -7.64 -4.72
N ARG A 86 1.82 -8.09 -5.97
CA ARG A 86 0.72 -8.62 -6.78
C ARG A 86 0.25 -9.99 -6.31
N SER A 87 1.17 -10.90 -6.01
CA SER A 87 0.85 -12.29 -5.67
C SER A 87 0.16 -12.41 -4.31
N VAL A 88 0.57 -11.62 -3.32
CA VAL A 88 -0.11 -11.56 -2.01
C VAL A 88 -1.53 -11.02 -2.17
N LEU A 89 -1.72 -9.97 -2.96
CA LEU A 89 -3.05 -9.44 -3.24
C LEU A 89 -3.93 -10.47 -3.97
N GLY A 90 -3.36 -11.20 -4.92
CA GLY A 90 -4.04 -12.29 -5.63
C GLY A 90 -4.50 -13.40 -4.70
N ARG A 91 -3.64 -13.86 -3.78
CA ARG A 91 -4.01 -14.88 -2.77
C ARG A 91 -5.16 -14.42 -1.90
N ILE A 92 -5.17 -13.18 -1.43
CA ILE A 92 -6.30 -12.64 -0.65
C ILE A 92 -7.57 -12.55 -1.50
N ALA A 93 -7.46 -12.21 -2.78
CA ALA A 93 -8.59 -12.14 -3.70
C ALA A 93 -9.21 -13.53 -3.98
N GLU A 94 -8.41 -14.59 -3.96
CA GLU A 94 -8.82 -15.98 -4.18
C GLU A 94 -9.32 -16.62 -2.87
N ASP A 95 -8.48 -16.66 -1.85
CA ASP A 95 -8.70 -17.44 -0.63
C ASP A 95 -9.43 -16.63 0.45
N GLY A 96 -9.31 -15.30 0.44
CA GLY A 96 -9.77 -14.42 1.51
C GLY A 96 -8.77 -14.30 2.65
N VAL A 97 -9.26 -13.90 3.83
CA VAL A 97 -8.48 -13.79 5.07
C VAL A 97 -9.31 -14.32 6.24
N ASP A 98 -8.62 -14.65 7.33
CA ASP A 98 -9.29 -15.03 8.59
C ASP A 98 -9.98 -13.83 9.22
N GLN A 99 -11.14 -14.08 9.87
CA GLN A 99 -11.91 -13.04 10.57
C GLN A 99 -11.07 -12.31 11.63
N GLU A 100 -10.18 -13.01 12.32
CA GLU A 100 -9.30 -12.42 13.33
C GLU A 100 -8.41 -11.31 12.75
N LEU A 101 -7.92 -11.47 11.52
CA LEU A 101 -7.12 -10.43 10.86
C LEU A 101 -7.94 -9.18 10.55
N VAL A 102 -9.21 -9.36 10.16
CA VAL A 102 -10.14 -8.26 9.92
C VAL A 102 -10.41 -7.50 11.22
N ASP A 103 -10.70 -8.22 12.30
CA ASP A 103 -11.01 -7.63 13.61
C ASP A 103 -9.81 -6.84 14.15
N LEU A 104 -8.61 -7.42 14.12
CA LEU A 104 -7.37 -6.76 14.55
C LEU A 104 -7.07 -5.51 13.71
N ALA A 105 -7.30 -5.57 12.39
CA ALA A 105 -7.12 -4.43 11.52
C ALA A 105 -8.12 -3.30 11.83
N ILE A 106 -9.39 -3.62 12.06
CA ILE A 106 -10.41 -2.65 12.46
C ILE A 106 -10.01 -2.00 13.79
N ILE A 107 -9.65 -2.78 14.81
CA ILE A 107 -9.21 -2.26 16.11
C ILE A 107 -8.05 -1.29 15.95
N SER A 108 -7.03 -1.67 15.18
CA SER A 108 -5.85 -0.84 14.93
C SER A 108 -6.19 0.49 14.22
N ILE A 109 -7.02 0.44 13.18
CA ILE A 109 -7.45 1.62 12.42
C ILE A 109 -8.25 2.58 13.30
N ILE A 110 -9.24 2.07 14.03
CA ILE A 110 -10.10 2.87 14.91
C ILE A 110 -9.31 3.44 16.08
N SER A 111 -8.40 2.67 16.68
CA SER A 111 -7.54 3.15 17.76
C SER A 111 -6.67 4.33 17.32
N ARG A 112 -6.15 4.29 16.09
CA ARG A 112 -5.39 5.41 15.51
C ARG A 112 -6.27 6.63 15.25
N GLU A 113 -7.52 6.42 14.81
CA GLU A 113 -8.47 7.51 14.59
C GLU A 113 -8.85 8.24 15.89
N LEU A 114 -9.07 7.47 16.97
CA LEU A 114 -9.55 7.97 18.26
C LEU A 114 -8.44 8.49 19.19
N LYS A 115 -7.17 8.37 18.77
CA LYS A 115 -6.03 8.84 19.55
C LYS A 115 -6.21 10.33 19.91
N PRO A 116 -6.00 10.73 21.18
CA PRO A 116 -6.04 12.14 21.55
C PRO A 116 -4.90 12.91 20.88
N TYR A 117 -5.21 14.14 20.44
CA TYR A 117 -4.26 15.05 19.80
C TYR A 117 -4.03 16.27 20.68
N TYR A 118 -2.82 16.82 20.64
CA TYR A 118 -2.56 18.14 21.22
C TYR A 118 -3.37 19.21 20.49
N PRO A 119 -3.71 20.34 21.14
CA PRO A 119 -4.53 21.39 20.53
C PRO A 119 -4.00 21.87 19.17
N LYS A 120 -2.66 22.01 19.03
CA LYS A 120 -2.03 22.40 17.76
C LYS A 120 -2.33 21.41 16.63
N ASP A 121 -2.18 20.11 16.89
CA ASP A 121 -2.39 19.07 15.89
C ASP A 121 -3.87 18.94 15.54
N ALA A 122 -4.74 19.03 16.55
CA ALA A 122 -6.19 19.03 16.36
C ALA A 122 -6.66 20.18 15.45
N SER A 123 -6.12 21.39 15.64
CA SER A 123 -6.42 22.54 14.78
C SER A 123 -5.98 22.34 13.34
N MET A 124 -4.79 21.78 13.11
CA MET A 124 -4.30 21.49 11.75
C MET A 124 -5.17 20.42 11.06
N ILE A 125 -5.57 19.38 11.79
CA ILE A 125 -6.47 18.34 11.30
C ILE A 125 -7.84 18.96 10.94
N ALA A 126 -8.41 19.79 11.82
CA ALA A 126 -9.68 20.47 11.56
C ALA A 126 -9.61 21.39 10.34
N PHE A 127 -8.52 22.14 10.18
CA PHE A 127 -8.29 22.98 9.01
C PHE A 127 -8.24 22.17 7.71
N ARG A 128 -7.47 21.07 7.68
CA ARG A 128 -7.40 20.17 6.51
C ARG A 128 -8.78 19.57 6.18
N ARG A 129 -9.54 19.15 7.19
CA ARG A 129 -10.90 18.62 6.98
C ARG A 129 -11.81 19.65 6.34
N ALA A 130 -11.78 20.89 6.83
CA ALA A 130 -12.55 21.99 6.23
C ALA A 130 -12.11 22.27 4.78
N LEU A 131 -10.80 22.30 4.52
CA LEU A 131 -10.24 22.53 3.20
C LEU A 131 -10.64 21.45 2.18
N PHE A 132 -10.66 20.19 2.59
CA PHE A 132 -10.98 19.04 1.72
C PHE A 132 -12.45 18.60 1.78
N GLY A 133 -13.32 19.36 2.46
CA GLY A 133 -14.75 19.03 2.56
C GLY A 133 -15.06 17.75 3.34
N ILE A 134 -14.17 17.33 4.25
CA ILE A 134 -14.35 16.13 5.08
C ILE A 134 -15.28 16.47 6.24
N THR A 135 -16.58 16.21 6.06
CA THR A 135 -17.63 16.50 7.05
C THR A 135 -17.64 15.50 8.21
N ASP A 136 -18.21 15.89 9.34
CA ASP A 136 -18.40 14.97 10.47
C ASP A 136 -19.37 13.83 10.16
N VAL A 137 -20.38 14.09 9.31
CA VAL A 137 -21.28 13.06 8.78
C VAL A 137 -20.47 12.01 8.03
N PHE A 138 -19.66 12.44 7.06
CA PHE A 138 -18.82 11.51 6.30
C PHE A 138 -17.83 10.76 7.19
N ARG A 139 -17.21 11.42 8.18
CA ARG A 139 -16.33 10.75 9.14
C ARG A 139 -17.05 9.67 9.94
N SER A 140 -18.30 9.93 10.33
CA SER A 140 -19.14 8.96 11.02
C SER A 140 -19.48 7.78 10.11
N ASP A 141 -19.91 8.04 8.87
CA ASP A 141 -20.27 7.02 7.90
C ASP A 141 -19.08 6.14 7.54
N ARG A 142 -17.93 6.77 7.26
CA ARG A 142 -16.68 6.05 7.00
C ARG A 142 -16.29 5.15 8.15
N ARG A 143 -16.45 5.61 9.40
CA ARG A 143 -16.18 4.78 10.57
C ARG A 143 -17.13 3.58 10.62
N ALA A 144 -18.42 3.79 10.35
CA ALA A 144 -19.39 2.69 10.29
C ALA A 144 -19.04 1.67 9.21
N TRP A 145 -18.60 2.11 8.02
CA TRP A 145 -18.15 1.20 6.96
C TRP A 145 -16.90 0.41 7.35
N ILE A 146 -15.93 1.04 8.01
CA ILE A 146 -14.74 0.33 8.52
C ILE A 146 -15.16 -0.72 9.55
N LEU A 147 -15.97 -0.34 10.54
CA LEU A 147 -16.45 -1.24 11.59
C LEU A 147 -17.30 -2.39 11.05
N GLY A 148 -18.01 -2.18 9.95
CA GLY A 148 -18.85 -3.19 9.29
C GLY A 148 -18.11 -4.03 8.24
N THR A 149 -16.79 -3.90 8.10
CA THR A 149 -16.03 -4.65 7.09
C THR A 149 -16.04 -6.15 7.40
N THR A 150 -16.43 -6.97 6.43
CA THR A 150 -16.41 -8.44 6.52
C THR A 150 -15.24 -9.06 5.75
N VAL A 151 -14.98 -10.35 5.95
CA VAL A 151 -13.99 -11.11 5.17
C VAL A 151 -14.29 -11.09 3.66
N ASP A 152 -15.57 -11.10 3.28
CA ASP A 152 -15.98 -11.03 1.87
C ASP A 152 -15.75 -9.62 1.29
N ASP A 153 -15.95 -8.57 2.07
CA ASP A 153 -15.62 -7.21 1.66
C ASP A 153 -14.12 -7.04 1.43
N VAL A 154 -13.28 -7.63 2.29
CA VAL A 154 -11.82 -7.64 2.11
C VAL A 154 -11.43 -8.40 0.84
N ARG A 155 -12.03 -9.56 0.60
CA ARG A 155 -11.81 -10.34 -0.63
C ARG A 155 -12.22 -9.55 -1.88
N ASN A 156 -13.37 -8.88 -1.84
CA ASN A 156 -13.85 -8.05 -2.96
C ASN A 156 -12.98 -6.80 -3.16
N ALA A 157 -12.51 -6.17 -2.08
CA ALA A 157 -11.56 -5.07 -2.13
C ALA A 157 -10.24 -5.51 -2.79
N ALA A 158 -9.77 -6.72 -2.49
CA ALA A 158 -8.56 -7.28 -3.10
C ALA A 158 -8.75 -7.53 -4.61
N LYS A 159 -9.89 -8.11 -5.01
CA LYS A 159 -10.24 -8.28 -6.43
C LYS A 159 -10.28 -6.95 -7.18
N ALA A 160 -10.91 -5.93 -6.59
CA ALA A 160 -10.99 -4.60 -7.19
C ALA A 160 -9.60 -3.95 -7.38
N LEU A 161 -8.72 -4.05 -6.37
CA LEU A 161 -7.35 -3.55 -6.47
C LEU A 161 -6.50 -4.35 -7.47
N LEU A 162 -6.69 -5.66 -7.57
CA LEU A 162 -5.97 -6.50 -8.52
C LEU A 162 -6.32 -6.13 -9.96
N LEU A 163 -7.61 -5.95 -10.26
CA LEU A 163 -8.08 -5.46 -11.56
C LEU A 163 -7.49 -4.07 -11.89
N SER A 164 -7.49 -3.19 -10.89
CA SER A 164 -6.88 -1.86 -11.02
C SER A 164 -5.38 -1.94 -11.26
N MET A 165 -4.68 -2.87 -10.60
CA MET A 165 -3.24 -3.08 -10.76
C MET A 165 -2.90 -3.59 -12.16
N ASP A 166 -3.71 -4.48 -12.73
CA ASP A 166 -3.49 -4.98 -14.09
C ASP A 166 -3.68 -3.90 -15.17
N THR A 167 -4.49 -2.87 -14.88
CA THR A 167 -4.84 -1.81 -15.85
C THR A 167 -4.04 -0.53 -15.66
N TYR A 168 -3.83 -0.11 -14.41
CA TYR A 168 -3.37 1.25 -14.06
C TYR A 168 -2.08 1.26 -13.24
N ALA A 169 -1.41 0.11 -13.02
CA ALA A 169 -0.24 0.11 -12.15
C ALA A 169 0.98 0.79 -12.80
N SER A 170 1.62 1.63 -12.00
CA SER A 170 2.93 2.22 -12.26
C SER A 170 3.86 1.93 -11.08
N SER A 171 5.14 1.74 -11.37
CA SER A 171 6.16 1.36 -10.40
C SER A 171 7.40 2.22 -10.55
N VAL A 172 8.02 2.56 -9.43
CA VAL A 172 9.28 3.30 -9.38
C VAL A 172 10.21 2.58 -8.42
N VAL A 173 11.48 2.46 -8.81
CA VAL A 173 12.52 1.84 -7.99
C VAL A 173 13.70 2.79 -7.87
N ILE A 174 14.17 3.01 -6.64
CA ILE A 174 15.43 3.70 -6.36
C ILE A 174 16.41 2.68 -5.79
N ALA A 175 17.54 2.46 -6.44
CA ALA A 175 18.49 1.42 -6.03
C ALA A 175 19.96 1.70 -6.40
N GLY A 176 20.86 0.87 -5.86
CA GLY A 176 22.27 0.81 -6.27
C GLY A 176 22.48 0.26 -7.67
N GLN A 177 23.53 0.74 -8.36
CA GLN A 177 23.92 0.24 -9.69
C GLN A 177 24.14 -1.28 -9.68
N GLU A 178 24.92 -1.80 -8.71
CA GLU A 178 25.21 -3.24 -8.59
C GLU A 178 23.93 -4.08 -8.42
N LEU A 179 22.98 -3.58 -7.62
CA LEU A 179 21.71 -4.25 -7.38
C LEU A 179 20.83 -4.26 -8.65
N LEU A 180 20.77 -3.14 -9.38
CA LEU A 180 20.03 -3.05 -10.64
C LEU A 180 20.60 -4.00 -11.69
N GLU A 181 21.92 -4.08 -11.84
CA GLU A 181 22.59 -4.99 -12.77
C GLU A 181 22.34 -6.46 -12.41
N ARG A 182 22.38 -6.80 -11.12
CA ARG A 182 22.05 -8.14 -10.64
C ARG A 182 20.61 -8.52 -11.00
N GLU A 183 19.64 -7.64 -10.75
CA GLU A 183 18.23 -7.91 -11.05
C GLU A 183 17.97 -7.96 -12.58
N ALA A 184 18.65 -7.12 -13.36
CA ALA A 184 18.58 -7.12 -14.84
C ALA A 184 19.12 -8.42 -15.48
N SER A 185 20.05 -9.10 -14.81
CA SER A 185 20.54 -10.42 -15.26
C SER A 185 19.48 -11.51 -15.14
N THR A 186 18.59 -11.39 -14.15
CA THR A 186 17.58 -12.41 -13.82
C THR A 186 16.21 -12.08 -14.40
N SER A 187 15.90 -10.80 -14.60
CA SER A 187 14.59 -10.36 -15.05
C SER A 187 14.65 -9.39 -16.22
N GLU A 188 13.82 -9.66 -17.24
CA GLU A 188 13.73 -8.84 -18.45
C GLU A 188 13.17 -7.44 -18.17
N ARG A 189 12.16 -7.31 -17.28
CA ARG A 189 11.57 -6.00 -16.96
C ARG A 189 12.54 -5.06 -16.24
N MET A 190 13.63 -5.59 -15.69
CA MET A 190 14.66 -4.82 -14.99
C MET A 190 15.76 -4.30 -15.93
N ARG A 191 15.73 -4.64 -17.22
CA ARG A 191 16.74 -4.21 -18.22
C ARG A 191 16.49 -2.79 -18.78
N LEU A 192 15.81 -1.96 -18.00
CA LEU A 192 15.51 -0.58 -18.36
C LEU A 192 16.69 0.33 -18.05
N GLU A 193 16.82 1.42 -18.80
CA GLU A 193 17.83 2.43 -18.51
C GLU A 193 17.50 3.14 -17.19
N SER A 194 18.45 3.16 -16.26
CA SER A 194 18.28 3.85 -14.97
C SER A 194 18.72 5.30 -15.05
N VAL A 195 17.91 6.21 -14.50
CA VAL A 195 18.23 7.64 -14.39
C VAL A 195 19.07 7.89 -13.14
N ARG A 196 20.21 8.59 -13.27
CA ARG A 196 21.03 8.99 -12.11
C ARG A 196 20.37 10.16 -11.39
N LEU A 197 20.04 10.00 -10.10
CA LEU A 197 19.57 11.12 -9.30
C LEU A 197 20.72 12.04 -8.89
N PRO A 198 20.51 13.37 -8.89
CA PRO A 198 21.47 14.30 -8.31
C PRO A 198 21.42 14.15 -6.79
N MET A 199 22.47 13.58 -6.21
CA MET A 199 22.68 13.53 -4.76
C MET A 199 23.98 14.22 -4.38
#